data_AF-A0A8S4RDL5-F1
#
_entry.id   AF-A0A8S4RDL5-F1
#
_cell.length_a   1.000
_cell.length_b   1.000
_cell.length_c   1.000
_cell.angle_alpha   90.00
_cell.angle_beta   90.00
_cell.angle_gamma   90.00
#
_symmetry.space_group_name_H-M   'P 1'
#
loop_
_entity.id
_entity.type
_entity.pdbx_description
1 polymer ?
#
loop_
_entity_poly.entity_id
_entity_poly.type
_entity_poly.pdbx_seq_one_letter_code
_entity_poly.pdbx_strand_id
1 'polypeptide(L)'
;MGEERVAKRIFYSELQVGKRKQGGQHLRYKDVLKRHMKRCDMDPSLWEFEAEDRPRWRHSVNKKVSEFEVKRRAEQDARRNEIKARPSPAIYYNIIGGVLMCCQCDRTFKTKSGYASHWRAHQVRS
;
A
#
# COMPACT_ATOMS: atom_id res chain seq x y z
N MET A 1 -33.20 -5.31 -41.28
CA MET A 1 -31.87 -4.67 -41.36
C MET A 1 -31.19 -4.84 -40.01
N GLY A 2 -30.69 -6.04 -39.72
CA GLY A 2 -30.12 -6.37 -38.41
C GLY A 2 -28.69 -5.82 -38.31
N GLU A 3 -28.44 -5.00 -37.29
CA GLU A 3 -27.11 -4.49 -36.94
C GLU A 3 -26.18 -5.60 -36.40
N GLU A 4 -26.03 -6.70 -37.13
CA GLU A 4 -25.05 -7.76 -36.84
C GLU A 4 -23.67 -7.36 -37.36
N ARG A 5 -23.17 -6.20 -36.92
CA ARG A 5 -21.77 -5.84 -37.13
C ARG A 5 -20.94 -6.66 -36.17
N VAL A 6 -20.51 -7.85 -36.62
CA VAL A 6 -19.59 -8.77 -35.93
C VAL A 6 -18.44 -8.02 -35.23
N ALA A 7 -17.91 -6.97 -35.86
CA ALA A 7 -16.87 -6.12 -35.30
C ALA A 7 -17.22 -5.56 -33.89
N LYS A 8 -18.46 -5.11 -33.65
CA LYS A 8 -18.86 -4.56 -32.34
C LYS A 8 -18.89 -5.64 -31.26
N ARG A 9 -19.29 -6.88 -31.59
CA ARG A 9 -19.22 -8.03 -30.67
C ARG A 9 -17.80 -8.44 -30.34
N ILE A 10 -16.87 -8.34 -31.29
CA ILE A 10 -15.46 -8.70 -31.07
C ILE A 10 -14.73 -7.59 -30.29
N PHE A 11 -14.96 -6.31 -30.60
CA PHE A 11 -14.29 -5.20 -29.91
C PHE A 11 -14.87 -4.89 -28.53
N TYR A 12 -16.16 -5.16 -28.30
CA TYR A 12 -16.86 -4.89 -27.03
C TYR A 12 -17.33 -6.16 -26.32
N SER A 13 -16.68 -7.32 -26.53
CA SER A 13 -16.98 -8.51 -25.73
C SER A 13 -16.67 -8.24 -24.25
N GLU A 14 -17.72 -8.15 -23.44
CA GLU A 14 -17.61 -8.22 -21.98
C GLU A 14 -17.03 -9.59 -21.59
N LEU A 15 -16.03 -9.63 -20.72
CA LEU A 15 -15.45 -10.91 -20.27
C LEU A 15 -16.51 -11.70 -19.49
N GLN A 16 -16.87 -12.89 -19.96
CA GLN A 16 -17.77 -13.79 -19.23
C GLN A 16 -17.14 -14.34 -17.93
N VAL A 17 -15.81 -14.51 -17.89
CA VAL A 17 -15.08 -14.98 -16.70
C VAL A 17 -13.71 -14.30 -16.63
N GLY A 18 -13.36 -13.76 -15.46
CA GLY A 18 -12.06 -13.13 -15.18
C GLY A 18 -12.13 -11.60 -15.10
N LYS A 19 -11.37 -11.02 -14.15
CA LYS A 19 -11.17 -9.57 -14.07
C LYS A 19 -9.99 -9.16 -14.97
N ARG A 20 -10.14 -8.09 -15.75
CA ARG A 20 -8.96 -7.39 -16.30
C ARG A 20 -8.07 -6.98 -15.11
N LYS A 21 -6.75 -7.10 -15.25
CA LYS A 21 -5.83 -6.61 -14.20
C LYS A 21 -6.20 -5.15 -13.89
N GLN A 22 -6.60 -4.89 -12.66
CA GLN A 22 -6.75 -3.52 -12.15
C GLN A 22 -5.36 -2.92 -12.07
N GLY A 23 -4.96 -2.26 -13.15
CA GLY A 23 -3.68 -1.58 -13.25
C GLY A 23 -3.81 -0.56 -14.36
N GLY A 24 -3.89 0.72 -14.00
CA GLY A 24 -3.78 1.80 -14.96
C GLY A 24 -2.41 1.78 -15.63
N GLN A 25 -2.27 2.52 -16.72
CA GLN A 25 -0.97 2.71 -17.35
C GLN A 25 0.04 3.27 -16.35
N HIS A 26 1.27 2.75 -16.38
CA HIS A 26 2.35 3.30 -15.57
C HIS A 26 2.61 4.76 -15.97
N LEU A 27 2.95 5.59 -14.98
CA LEU A 27 3.34 6.97 -15.25
C LEU A 27 4.60 6.99 -16.12
N ARG A 28 4.68 7.98 -17.03
CA ARG A 28 5.90 8.21 -17.79
C ARG A 28 7.01 8.65 -16.83
N TYR A 29 8.26 8.38 -17.20
CA TYR A 29 9.42 8.75 -16.38
C TYR A 29 9.43 10.24 -15.96
N LYS A 30 9.11 11.15 -16.89
CA LYS A 30 8.97 12.59 -16.62
C LYS A 30 7.94 12.90 -15.53
N ASP A 31 6.80 12.21 -15.54
CA ASP A 31 5.72 12.44 -14.58
C ASP A 31 6.11 11.93 -13.18
N VAL A 32 6.88 10.84 -13.13
CA VAL A 32 7.48 10.34 -11.89
C VAL A 32 8.46 11.35 -11.32
N LEU A 33 9.34 11.93 -12.14
CA LEU A 33 10.29 12.96 -11.71
C LEU A 33 9.59 14.22 -11.19
N LYS A 34 8.60 14.76 -11.91
CA LYS A 34 7.83 15.93 -11.46
C LYS A 34 7.16 15.69 -10.11
N ARG A 35 6.61 14.50 -9.90
CA ARG A 35 6.01 14.11 -8.61
C ARG A 35 7.05 14.03 -7.49
N HIS A 36 8.26 13.53 -7.76
CA HIS A 36 9.34 13.49 -6.78
C HIS A 36 9.86 14.88 -6.43
N MET A 37 10.04 15.75 -7.43
CA MET A 37 10.43 17.16 -7.23
C MET A 37 9.43 17.87 -6.30
N LYS A 38 8.12 17.74 -6.57
CA LYS A 38 7.08 18.31 -5.71
C LYS A 38 7.14 17.79 -4.26
N ARG A 39 7.47 16.52 -4.06
CA ARG A 39 7.62 15.93 -2.71
C ARG A 39 8.87 16.42 -1.98
N CYS A 40 9.88 16.89 -2.72
CA CYS A 40 11.09 17.48 -2.17
C CYS A 40 11.00 19.02 -2.11
N ASP A 41 9.79 19.59 -2.21
CA ASP A 41 9.55 21.04 -2.23
C ASP A 41 10.38 21.78 -3.29
N MET A 42 10.45 21.18 -4.49
CA MET A 42 11.06 21.75 -5.69
C MET A 42 9.99 21.99 -6.75
N ASP A 43 10.03 23.17 -7.38
CA ASP A 43 9.10 23.50 -8.46
C ASP A 43 9.53 22.86 -9.79
N PRO A 44 8.73 21.95 -10.38
CA PRO A 44 9.08 21.34 -11.66
C PRO A 44 9.00 22.27 -12.87
N SER A 45 8.57 23.53 -12.75
CA SER A 45 8.70 24.53 -13.83
C SER A 45 10.10 25.10 -13.94
N LEU A 46 10.82 25.23 -12.83
CA LEU A 46 12.09 25.97 -12.74
C LEU A 46 13.33 25.10 -13.01
N TRP A 47 13.18 23.78 -13.09
CA TRP A 47 14.31 22.85 -13.13
C TRP A 47 15.26 23.06 -14.32
N GLU A 48 14.77 23.53 -15.48
CA GLU A 48 15.63 23.81 -16.65
C GLU A 48 16.50 25.03 -16.41
N PHE A 49 15.93 26.09 -15.82
CA PHE A 49 16.65 27.30 -15.44
C PHE A 49 17.68 27.00 -14.33
N GLU A 50 17.27 26.26 -13.29
CA GLU A 50 18.20 25.92 -12.21
C GLU A 50 19.32 24.98 -12.67
N ALA A 51 19.08 24.13 -13.66
CA ALA A 51 20.07 23.20 -14.21
C ALA A 51 21.14 23.85 -15.11
N GLU A 52 20.99 25.13 -15.46
CA GLU A 52 22.00 25.91 -16.20
C GLU A 52 23.33 25.92 -15.42
N ASP A 53 23.27 26.17 -14.12
CA ASP A 53 24.38 25.97 -13.19
C ASP A 53 24.36 24.55 -12.61
N ARG A 54 25.00 23.62 -13.33
CA ARG A 54 25.03 22.20 -12.95
C ARG A 54 25.58 21.94 -11.53
N PRO A 55 26.71 22.52 -11.08
CA PRO A 55 27.18 22.35 -9.70
C PRO A 55 26.13 22.77 -8.66
N ARG A 56 25.53 23.94 -8.82
CA ARG A 56 24.50 24.46 -7.90
C ARG A 56 23.24 23.60 -7.91
N TRP A 57 22.79 23.18 -9.09
CA TRP A 57 21.67 22.27 -9.25
C TRP A 57 21.86 20.95 -8.50
N ARG A 58 23.02 20.28 -8.71
CA ARG A 58 23.33 19.02 -8.03
C ARG A 58 23.35 19.19 -6.50
N HIS A 59 23.91 20.29 -6.01
CA HIS A 59 23.90 20.59 -4.58
C HIS A 59 22.48 20.77 -4.04
N SER A 60 21.65 21.57 -4.74
CA SER A 60 20.24 21.82 -4.37
C SER A 60 19.43 20.52 -4.31
N VAL A 61 19.50 19.70 -5.37
CA VAL A 61 18.82 18.40 -5.44
C VAL A 61 19.23 17.49 -4.28
N ASN A 62 20.53 17.33 -4.02
CA ASN A 62 21.02 16.48 -2.94
C ASN A 62 20.54 16.95 -1.57
N LYS A 63 20.56 18.26 -1.33
CA LYS A 63 20.05 18.87 -0.09
C LYS A 63 18.56 18.58 0.09
N LYS A 64 17.73 18.89 -0.92
CA LYS A 64 16.28 18.70 -0.89
C LYS A 64 15.88 17.24 -0.73
N VAL A 65 16.58 16.32 -1.41
CA VAL A 65 16.36 14.87 -1.26
C VAL A 65 16.74 14.40 0.14
N SER A 66 17.87 14.87 0.69
CA SER A 66 18.28 14.54 2.06
C SER A 66 17.24 14.99 3.10
N GLU A 67 16.75 16.23 2.99
CA GLU A 67 15.69 16.79 3.85
C GLU A 67 14.41 15.94 3.78
N PHE A 68 13.98 15.58 2.57
CA PHE A 68 12.84 14.69 2.36
C PHE A 68 13.04 13.31 3.01
N GLU A 69 14.22 12.70 2.85
CA GLU A 69 14.54 11.37 3.39
C GLU A 69 14.61 11.36 4.93
N VAL A 70 15.06 12.46 5.55
CA VAL A 70 15.01 12.64 7.01
C VAL A 70 13.56 12.70 7.48
N LYS A 71 12.73 13.55 6.86
CA LYS A 71 11.31 13.68 7.20
C LYS A 71 10.56 12.36 7.03
N ARG A 72 10.74 11.67 5.90
CA ARG A 72 10.10 10.38 5.62
C ARG A 72 10.46 9.33 6.68
N ARG A 73 11.72 9.29 7.13
CA ARG A 73 12.15 8.36 8.19
C ARG A 73 11.49 8.69 9.52
N ALA A 74 11.49 9.97 9.92
CA ALA A 74 10.84 10.41 11.14
C ALA A 74 9.34 10.06 11.16
N GLU A 75 8.62 10.27 10.06
CA GLU A 75 7.21 9.88 9.93
C GLU A 75 7.01 8.35 10.06
N GLN A 76 7.90 7.56 9.46
CA GLN A 76 7.86 6.09 9.59
C GLN A 76 8.19 5.61 11.01
N ASP A 77 9.11 6.27 11.71
CA ASP A 77 9.43 6.00 13.11
C ASP A 77 8.25 6.36 14.02
N ALA A 78 7.63 7.53 13.80
CA ALA A 78 6.44 7.95 14.54
C ALA A 78 5.31 6.92 14.40
N ARG A 79 4.99 6.50 13.17
CA ARG A 79 3.98 5.46 12.91
C ARG A 79 4.31 4.14 13.58
N ARG A 80 5.59 3.74 13.60
CA ARG A 80 6.03 2.52 14.31
C ARG A 80 5.84 2.66 15.82
N ASN A 81 6.11 3.83 16.38
CA ASN A 81 5.93 4.09 17.80
C ASN A 81 4.45 4.10 18.20
N GLU A 82 3.57 4.68 17.37
CA GLU A 82 2.11 4.61 17.57
C GLU A 82 1.61 3.16 17.61
N ILE A 83 2.11 2.30 16.71
CA ILE A 83 1.75 0.88 16.69
C ILE A 83 2.24 0.16 17.95
N LYS A 84 3.44 0.49 18.45
CA LYS A 84 3.99 -0.07 19.69
C LYS A 84 3.25 0.42 20.94
N ALA A 85 2.80 1.68 20.94
CA ALA A 85 2.06 2.28 22.03
C ALA A 85 0.61 1.77 22.12
N ARG A 86 0.07 1.20 21.02
CA ARG A 86 -1.25 0.59 21.03
C ARG A 86 -1.31 -0.51 22.09
N PRO A 87 -2.29 -0.50 23.01
CA PRO A 87 -2.43 -1.55 23.99
C PRO A 87 -2.60 -2.90 23.29
N SER A 88 -1.96 -3.94 23.84
CA SER A 88 -2.15 -5.31 23.35
C SER A 88 -3.65 -5.63 23.34
N PRO A 89 -4.20 -6.18 22.25
CA PRO A 89 -5.59 -6.59 22.23
C PRO A 89 -5.85 -7.56 23.39
N ALA A 90 -6.88 -7.31 24.18
CA ALA A 90 -7.34 -8.23 25.19
C ALA A 90 -7.96 -9.46 24.50
N ILE A 91 -7.14 -10.46 24.22
CA ILE A 91 -7.59 -11.73 23.62
C ILE A 91 -7.76 -12.73 24.74
N TYR A 92 -9.00 -13.19 24.94
CA TYR A 92 -9.28 -14.31 25.83
C TYR A 92 -8.92 -15.62 25.12
N TYR A 93 -7.94 -16.33 25.67
CA TYR A 93 -7.50 -17.62 25.17
C TYR A 93 -8.27 -18.72 25.88
N ASN A 94 -8.96 -19.56 25.12
CA ASN A 94 -9.55 -20.77 25.66
C ASN A 94 -8.50 -21.89 25.65
N ILE A 95 -8.14 -22.37 26.84
CA ILE A 95 -7.15 -23.42 27.06
C ILE A 95 -7.85 -24.55 27.82
N ILE A 96 -7.93 -25.72 27.22
CA ILE A 96 -8.49 -26.94 27.83
C ILE A 96 -7.41 -28.02 27.77
N GLY A 97 -7.06 -28.59 28.93
CA GLY A 97 -6.03 -29.63 29.02
C GLY A 97 -4.64 -29.20 28.49
N GLY A 98 -4.32 -27.90 28.55
CA GLY A 98 -3.08 -27.34 28.01
C GLY A 98 -3.09 -27.05 26.50
N VAL A 99 -4.21 -27.29 25.81
CA VAL A 99 -4.36 -27.05 24.37
C VAL A 99 -5.19 -25.80 24.13
N LEU A 100 -4.70 -24.89 23.27
CA LEU A 100 -5.48 -23.75 22.81
C LEU A 100 -6.57 -24.22 21.85
N MET A 101 -7.84 -23.92 22.14
CA MET A 101 -8.99 -24.43 21.38
C MET A 101 -10.02 -23.34 21.12
N CYS A 102 -10.60 -23.31 19.92
CA CYS A 102 -11.71 -22.41 19.59
C CYS A 102 -13.03 -22.90 20.20
N CYS A 103 -13.74 -22.02 20.91
CA CYS A 103 -15.05 -22.33 21.50
C CYS A 103 -16.22 -22.38 20.50
N GLN A 104 -16.00 -22.04 19.22
CA GLN A 104 -17.07 -22.01 18.21
C GLN A 104 -16.95 -23.13 17.16
N CYS A 105 -15.79 -23.76 16.99
CA CYS A 105 -15.60 -24.77 15.94
C CYS A 105 -14.57 -25.86 16.26
N ASP A 106 -14.26 -26.07 17.55
CA ASP A 106 -13.37 -27.12 18.08
C ASP A 106 -11.96 -27.21 17.47
N ARG A 107 -11.53 -26.19 16.70
CA ARG A 107 -10.18 -26.11 16.15
C ARG A 107 -9.17 -25.90 17.26
N THR A 108 -8.08 -26.67 17.22
CA THR A 108 -6.95 -26.52 18.14
C THR A 108 -5.80 -25.74 17.49
N PHE A 109 -5.01 -25.05 18.32
CA PHE A 109 -3.92 -24.19 17.87
C PHE A 109 -2.63 -24.45 18.63
N LYS A 110 -1.51 -24.43 17.91
CA LYS A 110 -0.17 -24.55 18.53
C LYS A 110 0.35 -23.20 19.07
N THR A 111 -0.19 -22.08 18.59
CA THR A 111 0.27 -20.73 18.95
C THR A 111 -0.89 -19.79 19.27
N LYS A 112 -0.66 -18.86 20.20
CA LYS A 112 -1.62 -17.80 20.56
C LYS A 112 -1.98 -16.90 19.37
N SER A 113 -1.02 -16.63 18.48
CA SER A 113 -1.24 -15.83 17.26
C SER A 113 -2.16 -16.54 16.25
N GLY A 114 -2.02 -17.86 16.09
CA GLY A 114 -2.90 -18.67 15.26
C GLY A 114 -4.35 -18.65 15.76
N TYR A 115 -4.55 -18.88 17.06
CA TYR A 115 -5.85 -18.76 17.72
C TYR A 115 -6.45 -17.36 17.54
N ALA A 116 -5.67 -16.31 17.82
CA ALA A 116 -6.11 -14.92 17.72
C ALA A 116 -6.56 -14.53 16.31
N SER A 117 -5.86 -14.99 15.27
CA SER A 117 -6.23 -14.75 13.87
C SER A 117 -7.55 -15.43 13.52
N HIS A 118 -7.68 -16.69 13.92
CA HIS A 118 -8.88 -17.48 13.71
C HIS A 118 -10.10 -16.89 14.44
N TRP A 119 -9.93 -16.50 15.71
CA TRP A 119 -10.98 -15.89 16.52
C TRP A 119 -11.52 -14.60 15.90
N ARG A 120 -10.66 -13.76 15.33
CA ARG A 120 -11.11 -12.55 14.60
C ARG A 120 -11.99 -12.88 13.40
N ALA A 121 -11.73 -13.98 12.69
CA ALA A 121 -12.56 -14.38 11.57
C ALA A 121 -13.97 -14.82 12.00
N HIS A 122 -14.12 -15.33 13.23
CA HIS A 122 -15.42 -15.62 13.82
C HIS A 122 -16.20 -14.33 14.17
N GLN A 123 -15.53 -13.33 14.74
CA GLN A 123 -16.17 -12.04 15.09
C GLN A 123 -16.70 -11.24 13.89
N VAL A 124 -16.15 -11.44 12.69
CA VAL A 124 -16.58 -10.74 11.47
C VAL A 124 -17.79 -11.43 10.81
N ARG A 125 -18.09 -12.67 11.20
CA ARG A 125 -19.15 -13.50 10.60
C ARG A 125 -20.43 -13.59 11.43
N SER A 126 -20.45 -13.01 12.63
CA SER A 126 -21.62 -12.86 13.50
C SER A 126 -22.25 -11.48 13.31
#